data_AF-A0A7V7DW77-F1
#
_entry.id   AF-A0A7V7DW77-F1
#
_cell.length_a   1.000
_cell.length_b   1.000
_cell.length_c   1.000
_cell.angle_alpha   90.00
_cell.angle_beta   90.00
_cell.angle_gamma   90.00
#
_symmetry.space_group_name_H-M   'P 1'
#
loop_
_entity.id
_entity.type
_entity.pdbx_description
1 polymer ?
#
loop_
_entity_poly.entity_id
_entity_poly.type
_entity_poly.pdbx_seq_one_letter_code
_entity_poly.pdbx_strand_id
1 'polypeptide(L)'
;MCKKLVFLISVCLVLGLAGSGRADPVPSPWANQDIGNPLAGNADYNPDPMDQSIAVTANGNDIWDNDDSFHYVYKEWSGDCELIARVASIVNGTNEWRKAGVMIRETLADTSRHVFMCITAGGGGGSSFQGRDTTGGGSFNTDAGATALGPYCVRLTRVGDSFSGYISENGSTWTQVASATGALTEPFYIGLAVTSHETAQLTTATFDNLGGDIKLPATWPTEPNPVNHEQDVPVETNLTWTRGDYCIQDEVFFGTDPLALLPVGPPIPATSPAEFDPGDPDIVASTTYYWQVVDTDGNGVPHPGAVWDFSTISGKTSGPQPFDGKVVAGILQSGTGNLYQSLVFEPGPTNVTYVGYGSEVYNDVLTRAE
;
A
#
# COMPACT_ATOMS: atom_id res chain seq x y z
N MET A 1 27.60 -60.58 1.42
CA MET A 1 27.02 -59.29 1.85
C MET A 1 28.06 -58.20 1.64
N CYS A 2 27.93 -57.40 0.57
CA CYS A 2 28.58 -56.09 0.46
C CYS A 2 27.93 -55.36 -0.72
N LYS A 3 26.91 -54.54 -0.47
CA LYS A 3 26.32 -53.65 -1.47
C LYS A 3 27.14 -52.36 -1.48
N LYS A 4 27.83 -52.09 -2.59
CA LYS A 4 28.52 -50.81 -2.81
C LYS A 4 27.45 -49.71 -2.96
N LEU A 5 27.51 -48.74 -2.06
CA LEU A 5 26.71 -47.53 -2.04
C LEU A 5 27.29 -46.56 -3.08
N VAL A 6 26.52 -46.20 -4.11
CA VAL A 6 26.89 -45.15 -5.07
C VAL A 6 26.38 -43.83 -4.51
N PHE A 7 27.29 -42.97 -4.06
CA PHE A 7 26.99 -41.57 -3.73
C PHE A 7 26.89 -40.77 -5.04
N LEU A 8 25.69 -40.28 -5.37
CA LEU A 8 25.52 -39.24 -6.38
C LEU A 8 25.94 -37.90 -5.74
N ILE A 9 27.14 -37.42 -6.05
CA ILE A 9 27.54 -36.04 -5.77
C ILE A 9 26.89 -35.18 -6.85
N SER A 10 25.82 -34.48 -6.48
CA SER A 10 25.20 -33.46 -7.32
C SER A 10 26.17 -32.28 -7.40
N VAL A 11 26.87 -32.15 -8.52
CA VAL A 11 27.71 -30.98 -8.81
C VAL A 11 26.77 -29.86 -9.25
N CYS A 12 26.49 -28.92 -8.34
CA CYS A 12 25.88 -27.64 -8.70
C CYS A 12 26.86 -26.86 -9.58
N LEU A 13 26.65 -26.92 -10.88
CA LEU A 13 27.30 -26.05 -11.85
C LEU A 13 26.61 -24.69 -11.79
N VAL A 14 27.20 -23.74 -11.06
CA VAL A 14 26.81 -22.32 -11.13
C VAL A 14 27.32 -21.78 -12.47
N LEU A 15 26.50 -21.92 -13.52
CA LEU A 15 26.67 -21.17 -14.75
C LEU A 15 26.18 -19.74 -14.50
N GLY A 16 27.14 -18.87 -14.16
CA GLY A 16 26.95 -17.43 -14.27
C GLY A 16 26.74 -17.06 -15.73
N LEU A 17 25.48 -16.93 -16.13
CA LEU A 17 25.12 -16.24 -17.35
C LEU A 17 25.09 -14.75 -17.03
N ALA A 18 26.12 -14.04 -17.49
CA ALA A 18 26.07 -12.61 -17.69
C ALA A 18 25.01 -12.32 -18.76
N GLY A 19 23.78 -12.05 -18.32
CA GLY A 19 22.75 -11.42 -19.12
C GLY A 19 22.97 -9.92 -19.11
N SER A 20 23.58 -9.39 -20.17
CA SER A 20 23.54 -7.96 -20.47
C SER A 20 22.10 -7.61 -20.88
N GLY A 21 21.33 -7.13 -19.91
CA GLY A 21 19.96 -6.66 -20.08
C GLY A 21 19.31 -6.42 -18.73
N ARG A 22 19.67 -5.32 -18.04
CA ARG A 22 18.91 -4.85 -16.87
C ARG A 22 18.12 -3.59 -17.25
N ALA A 23 17.02 -3.81 -17.95
CA ALA A 23 15.81 -3.02 -17.88
C ALA A 23 14.79 -3.93 -17.13
N ASP A 24 14.15 -3.58 -16.01
CA ASP A 24 13.93 -2.27 -15.40
C ASP A 24 13.91 -2.39 -13.87
N PRO A 25 14.60 -1.52 -13.11
CA PRO A 25 14.52 -1.50 -11.65
C PRO A 25 13.32 -0.68 -11.12
N VAL A 26 12.39 -0.34 -12.02
CA VAL A 26 11.10 0.29 -11.75
C VAL A 26 10.03 -0.48 -12.53
N PRO A 27 8.85 -0.73 -11.94
CA PRO A 27 7.82 -1.54 -12.60
C PRO A 27 7.07 -0.75 -13.68
N SER A 28 6.71 -1.42 -14.78
CA SER A 28 5.81 -0.89 -15.81
C SER A 28 4.54 -0.26 -15.18
N PRO A 29 3.94 0.81 -15.73
CA PRO A 29 4.33 1.55 -16.93
C PRO A 29 5.43 2.60 -16.67
N TRP A 30 6.08 2.57 -15.51
CA TRP A 30 7.15 3.50 -15.19
C TRP A 30 8.43 3.08 -15.92
N ALA A 31 9.13 4.08 -16.45
CA ALA A 31 10.46 3.98 -17.01
C ALA A 31 11.42 4.86 -16.20
N ASN A 32 12.72 4.70 -16.41
CA ASN A 32 13.72 5.61 -15.86
C ASN A 32 14.85 5.85 -16.86
N GLN A 33 15.40 7.07 -16.85
CA GLN A 33 16.57 7.40 -17.67
C GLN A 33 17.30 8.64 -17.16
N ASP A 34 18.54 8.78 -17.61
CA ASP A 34 19.33 10.00 -17.48
C ASP A 34 18.94 11.03 -18.57
N ILE A 35 18.75 12.28 -18.17
CA ILE A 35 18.50 13.43 -19.04
C ILE A 35 19.76 14.29 -19.11
N GLY A 36 20.16 14.75 -20.29
CA GLY A 36 21.33 15.64 -20.46
C GLY A 36 22.70 14.97 -20.41
N ASN A 37 22.77 13.65 -20.66
CA ASN A 37 23.99 12.84 -20.69
C ASN A 37 24.93 12.95 -19.45
N PRO A 38 24.42 12.91 -18.19
CA PRO A 38 25.26 12.82 -17.00
C PRO A 38 25.98 11.47 -16.89
N LEU A 39 26.76 11.27 -15.82
CA LEU A 39 27.15 9.91 -15.42
C LEU A 39 25.91 9.06 -15.17
N ALA A 40 25.98 7.78 -15.53
CA ALA A 40 24.84 6.87 -15.46
C ALA A 40 24.24 6.81 -14.04
N GLY A 41 22.96 7.16 -13.95
CA GLY A 41 22.13 6.97 -12.76
C GLY A 41 21.43 5.61 -12.74
N ASN A 42 20.62 5.39 -11.71
CA ASN A 42 19.77 4.21 -11.59
C ASN A 42 18.63 4.49 -10.60
N ALA A 43 17.46 3.89 -10.81
CA ALA A 43 16.42 3.77 -9.82
C ALA A 43 16.42 2.37 -9.21
N ASP A 44 15.98 2.20 -7.97
CA ASP A 44 15.87 0.90 -7.30
C ASP A 44 14.60 0.92 -6.44
N TYR A 45 13.51 0.39 -6.99
CA TYR A 45 12.23 0.27 -6.30
C TYR A 45 12.26 -0.92 -5.35
N ASN A 46 11.89 -0.70 -4.08
CA ASN A 46 11.65 -1.76 -3.11
C ASN A 46 10.20 -2.26 -3.28
N PRO A 47 10.00 -3.51 -3.75
CA PRO A 47 8.68 -4.09 -3.89
C PRO A 47 8.20 -4.72 -2.56
N ASP A 48 8.55 -4.16 -1.40
CA ASP A 48 8.09 -4.70 -0.11
C ASP A 48 6.74 -4.06 0.25
N PRO A 49 5.70 -4.85 0.62
CA PRO A 49 4.42 -4.32 1.12
C PRO A 49 4.53 -3.30 2.25
N MET A 50 5.54 -3.45 3.09
CA MET A 50 5.80 -2.61 4.25
C MET A 50 6.77 -1.47 3.93
N ASP A 51 7.42 -1.51 2.77
CA ASP A 51 8.41 -0.53 2.33
C ASP A 51 8.37 -0.36 0.80
N GLN A 52 7.44 0.48 0.33
CA GLN A 52 7.32 0.89 -1.08
C GLN A 52 8.27 2.04 -1.44
N SER A 53 9.47 2.04 -0.86
CA SER A 53 10.46 3.08 -1.15
C SER A 53 11.11 2.89 -2.52
N ILE A 54 11.63 3.98 -3.07
CA ILE A 54 12.44 3.95 -4.28
C ILE A 54 13.69 4.78 -4.07
N ALA A 55 14.85 4.16 -4.25
CA ALA A 55 16.15 4.84 -4.20
C ALA A 55 16.55 5.26 -5.61
N VAL A 56 16.68 6.56 -5.84
CA VAL A 56 17.08 7.12 -7.12
C VAL A 56 18.49 7.71 -6.99
N THR A 57 19.43 7.08 -7.67
CA THR A 57 20.83 7.53 -7.77
C THR A 57 21.01 8.31 -9.06
N ALA A 58 21.54 9.53 -8.94
CA ALA A 58 21.63 10.46 -10.06
C ALA A 58 22.94 11.25 -10.05
N ASN A 59 23.39 11.58 -11.24
CA ASN A 59 24.39 12.61 -11.50
C ASN A 59 23.75 13.74 -12.33
N GLY A 60 24.39 14.90 -12.35
CA GLY A 60 24.14 15.92 -13.36
C GLY A 60 24.50 17.32 -12.91
N ASN A 61 24.78 18.19 -13.88
CA ASN A 61 25.24 19.56 -13.63
C ASN A 61 24.21 20.38 -12.85
N ASP A 62 22.97 20.42 -13.33
CA ASP A 62 21.80 20.90 -12.59
C ASP A 62 20.51 20.65 -13.41
N ILE A 63 19.34 20.86 -12.79
CA ILE A 63 18.06 21.11 -13.47
C ILE A 63 17.85 22.63 -13.43
N TRP A 64 18.52 23.36 -14.31
CA TRP A 64 18.57 24.83 -14.25
C TRP A 64 18.95 25.45 -15.60
N ASP A 65 18.84 26.78 -15.70
CA ASP A 65 19.13 27.56 -16.91
C ASP A 65 18.47 26.94 -18.15
N ASN A 66 19.23 26.72 -19.23
CA ASN A 66 18.75 26.37 -20.56
C ASN A 66 18.71 24.87 -20.84
N ASP A 67 19.43 24.05 -20.07
CA ASP A 67 19.53 22.61 -20.25
C ASP A 67 19.62 21.87 -18.90
N ASP A 68 18.96 20.72 -18.82
CA ASP A 68 18.87 19.93 -17.60
C ASP A 68 19.76 18.68 -17.68
N SER A 69 20.39 18.35 -16.56
CA SER A 69 21.23 17.18 -16.37
C SER A 69 20.86 16.50 -15.05
N PHE A 70 20.20 15.34 -15.11
CA PHE A 70 19.61 14.64 -13.95
C PHE A 70 19.16 13.21 -14.28
N HIS A 71 18.68 12.45 -13.28
CA HIS A 71 18.02 11.16 -13.48
C HIS A 71 16.51 11.27 -13.22
N TYR A 72 15.70 10.68 -14.10
CA TYR A 72 14.24 10.79 -14.08
C TYR A 72 13.57 9.41 -14.05
N VAL A 73 12.71 9.17 -13.06
CA VAL A 73 11.77 8.03 -13.03
C VAL A 73 10.40 8.57 -13.43
N TYR A 74 9.81 8.07 -14.51
CA TYR A 74 8.70 8.74 -15.16
C TYR A 74 7.68 7.79 -15.81
N LYS A 75 6.47 8.30 -16.02
CA LYS A 75 5.48 7.74 -16.93
C LYS A 75 4.84 8.84 -17.76
N GLU A 76 4.33 8.48 -18.94
CA GLU A 76 3.55 9.38 -19.78
C GLU A 76 2.17 9.67 -19.14
N TRP A 77 1.67 10.88 -19.32
CA TRP A 77 0.44 11.37 -18.71
C TRP A 77 -0.29 12.38 -19.61
N SER A 78 -1.58 12.57 -19.33
CA SER A 78 -2.42 13.61 -19.96
C SER A 78 -3.49 14.06 -18.98
N GLY A 79 -3.95 15.30 -19.10
CA GLY A 79 -4.95 15.88 -18.20
C GLY A 79 -4.37 16.33 -16.86
N ASP A 80 -5.27 16.57 -15.91
CA ASP A 80 -4.93 17.04 -14.57
C ASP A 80 -4.21 15.92 -13.79
N CYS A 81 -3.37 16.32 -12.83
CA CYS A 81 -2.66 15.36 -11.98
C CYS A 81 -2.29 15.94 -10.61
N GLU A 82 -2.09 15.04 -9.66
CA GLU A 82 -1.50 15.32 -8.35
C GLU A 82 -0.33 14.37 -8.13
N LEU A 83 0.85 14.90 -7.88
CA LEU A 83 2.05 14.12 -7.58
C LEU A 83 2.41 14.31 -6.11
N ILE A 84 2.54 13.22 -5.35
CA ILE A 84 2.93 13.25 -3.94
C ILE A 84 4.08 12.28 -3.71
N ALA A 85 5.11 12.72 -2.99
CA ALA A 85 6.17 11.85 -2.49
C ALA A 85 6.78 12.43 -1.21
N ARG A 86 7.24 11.56 -0.29
CA ARG A 86 8.15 11.96 0.77
C ARG A 86 9.59 11.73 0.32
N VAL A 87 10.39 12.80 0.31
CA VAL A 87 11.84 12.70 0.16
C VAL A 87 12.41 12.32 1.52
N ALA A 88 12.66 11.03 1.72
CA ALA A 88 13.12 10.48 2.99
C ALA A 88 14.58 10.84 3.28
N SER A 89 15.44 10.87 2.26
CA SER A 89 16.82 11.32 2.39
C SER A 89 17.42 11.78 1.07
N ILE A 90 18.46 12.62 1.15
CA ILE A 90 19.37 12.95 0.05
C ILE A 90 20.79 12.75 0.58
N VAL A 91 21.45 11.70 0.14
CA VAL A 91 22.77 11.27 0.65
C VAL A 91 23.77 11.12 -0.49
N ASN A 92 25.06 11.09 -0.11
CA ASN A 92 26.20 11.10 -1.03
C ASN A 92 26.26 12.42 -1.85
N GLY A 93 27.42 13.07 -1.88
CA GLY A 93 27.55 14.43 -2.43
C GLY A 93 27.71 15.52 -1.37
N THR A 94 28.26 16.65 -1.79
CA THR A 94 28.57 17.79 -0.91
C THR A 94 27.85 19.07 -1.30
N ASN A 95 27.29 19.16 -2.51
CA ASN A 95 26.62 20.35 -2.99
C ASN A 95 25.27 20.55 -2.27
N GLU A 96 25.02 21.74 -1.73
CA GLU A 96 23.77 22.04 -1.01
C GLU A 96 22.53 22.13 -1.92
N TRP A 97 22.75 22.26 -3.23
CA TRP A 97 21.71 22.34 -4.28
C TRP A 97 21.46 21.02 -5.00
N ARG A 98 21.93 19.90 -4.47
CA ARG A 98 21.39 18.57 -4.82
C ARG A 98 19.89 18.59 -4.64
N LYS A 99 19.13 18.12 -5.62
CA LYS A 99 17.66 18.22 -5.63
C LYS A 99 17.03 16.84 -5.75
N ALA A 100 15.92 16.65 -5.06
CA ALA A 100 15.06 15.48 -5.19
C ALA A 100 13.59 15.90 -5.02
N GLY A 101 12.69 15.42 -5.87
CA GLY A 101 11.27 15.77 -5.74
C GLY A 101 10.39 15.23 -6.85
N VAL A 102 9.21 15.85 -6.98
CA VAL A 102 8.19 15.49 -7.98
C VAL A 102 8.17 16.51 -9.12
N MET A 103 8.19 16.03 -10.36
CA MET A 103 8.30 16.84 -11.58
C MET A 103 7.18 16.51 -12.56
N ILE A 104 6.70 17.56 -13.23
CA ILE A 104 5.92 17.47 -14.47
C ILE A 104 6.81 18.06 -15.58
N ARG A 105 7.07 17.29 -16.64
CA ARG A 105 8.01 17.65 -17.71
C ARG A 105 7.38 17.37 -19.07
N GLU A 106 7.43 18.34 -19.98
CA GLU A 106 6.78 18.22 -21.30
C GLU A 106 7.40 17.13 -22.18
N THR A 107 8.73 17.08 -22.25
CA THR A 107 9.47 16.15 -23.11
C THR A 107 10.69 15.59 -22.39
N LEU A 108 11.26 14.53 -22.94
CA LEU A 108 12.48 13.93 -22.42
C LEU A 108 13.78 14.60 -22.94
N ALA A 109 13.68 15.70 -23.69
CA ALA A 109 14.85 16.50 -24.07
C ALA A 109 15.37 17.30 -22.86
N ASP A 110 16.68 17.52 -22.75
CA ASP A 110 17.33 18.32 -21.70
C ASP A 110 16.84 19.79 -21.63
N THR A 111 16.44 20.35 -22.76
CA THR A 111 15.92 21.73 -22.87
C THR A 111 14.43 21.86 -22.52
N SER A 112 13.75 20.78 -22.13
CA SER A 112 12.29 20.77 -21.96
C SER A 112 11.77 21.80 -20.96
N ARG A 113 10.56 22.29 -21.22
CA ARG A 113 9.72 22.92 -20.21
C ARG A 113 9.39 21.92 -19.11
N HIS A 114 9.35 22.39 -17.87
CA HIS A 114 9.04 21.59 -16.70
C HIS A 114 8.57 22.45 -15.53
N VAL A 115 7.93 21.80 -14.56
CA VAL A 115 7.64 22.33 -13.22
C VAL A 115 8.09 21.28 -12.20
N PHE A 116 8.81 21.71 -11.18
CA PHE A 116 9.48 20.84 -10.23
C PHE A 116 9.29 21.36 -8.81
N MET A 117 8.70 20.53 -7.94
CA MET A 117 8.66 20.79 -6.50
C MET A 117 9.70 19.90 -5.83
N CYS A 118 10.78 20.50 -5.33
CA CYS A 118 11.92 19.75 -4.80
C CYS A 118 12.26 20.08 -3.36
N ILE A 119 12.87 19.08 -2.71
CA ILE A 119 13.72 19.24 -1.54
C ILE A 119 15.16 19.35 -2.03
N THR A 120 15.93 20.23 -1.40
CA THR A 120 17.36 20.39 -1.63
C THR A 120 18.16 19.92 -0.41
N ALA A 121 19.45 19.67 -0.59
CA ALA A 121 20.35 19.33 0.50
C ALA A 121 20.82 20.53 1.36
N GLY A 122 20.07 21.65 1.34
CA GLY A 122 20.34 22.86 2.14
C GLY A 122 20.12 24.18 1.39
N GLY A 123 20.33 24.20 0.08
CA GLY A 123 20.17 25.37 -0.77
C GLY A 123 18.73 25.92 -0.75
N GLY A 124 18.56 27.24 -0.74
CA GLY A 124 17.21 27.83 -0.70
C GLY A 124 16.41 27.47 0.56
N GLY A 125 17.09 27.08 1.65
CA GLY A 125 16.43 26.66 2.89
C GLY A 125 15.89 25.23 2.86
N GLY A 126 16.26 24.40 1.87
CA GLY A 126 15.88 22.99 1.81
C GLY A 126 14.71 22.68 0.88
N SER A 127 14.03 23.68 0.30
CA SER A 127 12.97 23.41 -0.67
C SER A 127 12.74 24.55 -1.65
N SER A 128 12.44 24.21 -2.90
CA SER A 128 12.22 25.18 -3.97
C SER A 128 11.17 24.69 -4.97
N PHE A 129 10.29 25.60 -5.40
CA PHE A 129 9.43 25.41 -6.55
C PHE A 129 10.12 26.00 -7.78
N GLN A 130 10.45 25.17 -8.75
CA GLN A 130 11.26 25.54 -9.91
C GLN A 130 10.54 25.21 -11.22
N GLY A 131 10.96 25.84 -12.31
CA GLY A 131 10.47 25.49 -13.64
C GLY A 131 11.14 26.22 -14.78
N ARG A 132 10.72 25.86 -15.99
CA ARG A 132 11.16 26.48 -17.25
C ARG A 132 9.95 26.70 -18.17
N ASP A 133 9.69 27.97 -18.52
CA ASP A 133 8.50 28.37 -19.29
C ASP A 133 8.65 28.18 -20.81
N THR A 134 9.88 28.20 -21.32
CA THR A 134 10.19 28.10 -22.75
C THR A 134 11.25 27.04 -22.98
N THR A 135 11.08 26.20 -24.00
CA THR A 135 12.09 25.20 -24.37
C THR A 135 13.44 25.87 -24.62
N GLY A 136 14.47 25.44 -23.89
CA GLY A 136 15.81 26.02 -23.94
C GLY A 136 15.89 27.45 -23.39
N GLY A 137 14.88 27.94 -22.68
CA GLY A 137 14.88 29.23 -21.98
C GLY A 137 15.45 29.12 -20.56
N GLY A 138 15.63 30.25 -19.89
CA GLY A 138 16.09 30.28 -18.50
C GLY A 138 15.07 29.69 -17.52
N SER A 139 15.58 29.15 -16.41
CA SER A 139 14.75 28.61 -15.33
C SER A 139 14.32 29.70 -14.34
N PHE A 140 13.24 29.45 -13.61
CA PHE A 140 12.76 30.28 -12.51
C PHE A 140 12.67 29.46 -11.22
N ASN A 141 12.66 30.13 -10.07
CA ASN A 141 12.39 29.49 -8.79
C ASN A 141 11.59 30.37 -7.82
N THR A 142 11.03 29.72 -6.81
CA THR A 142 10.54 30.33 -5.57
C THR A 142 10.89 29.38 -4.42
N ASP A 143 11.74 29.85 -3.51
CA ASP A 143 12.16 29.07 -2.35
C ASP A 143 11.08 29.10 -1.26
N ALA A 144 10.99 28.03 -0.47
CA ALA A 144 10.04 27.98 0.63
C ALA A 144 10.39 29.03 1.71
N GLY A 145 9.36 29.68 2.26
CA GLY A 145 9.55 30.70 3.30
C GLY A 145 10.05 30.14 4.65
N ALA A 146 9.89 28.83 4.87
CA ALA A 146 10.39 28.11 6.04
C ALA A 146 11.41 27.05 5.63
N THR A 147 12.38 26.79 6.50
CA THR A 147 13.39 25.77 6.27
C THR A 147 12.76 24.38 6.27
N ALA A 148 12.98 23.62 5.19
CA ALA A 148 12.43 22.28 4.97
C ALA A 148 13.56 21.32 4.60
N LEU A 149 14.30 20.83 5.60
CA LEU A 149 15.36 19.84 5.41
C LEU A 149 14.78 18.44 5.56
N GLY A 150 15.16 17.53 4.66
CA GLY A 150 14.64 16.15 4.65
C GLY A 150 14.78 15.43 6.00
N PRO A 151 13.85 14.52 6.36
CA PRO A 151 12.76 14.03 5.52
C PRO A 151 11.58 15.01 5.40
N TYR A 152 11.04 15.19 4.20
CA TYR A 152 9.93 16.11 3.93
C TYR A 152 9.06 15.63 2.76
N CYS A 153 7.76 15.87 2.81
CA CYS A 153 6.84 15.59 1.73
C CYS A 153 6.75 16.76 0.75
N VAL A 154 6.74 16.46 -0.54
CA VAL A 154 6.48 17.40 -1.63
C VAL A 154 5.21 16.98 -2.36
N ARG A 155 4.47 17.99 -2.83
CA ARG A 155 3.32 17.79 -3.71
C ARG A 155 3.32 18.79 -4.85
N LEU A 156 2.98 18.33 -6.04
CA LEU A 156 2.80 19.15 -7.23
C LEU A 156 1.47 18.81 -7.90
N THR A 157 0.59 19.80 -8.04
CA THR A 157 -0.71 19.63 -8.72
C THR A 157 -0.73 20.39 -10.03
N ARG A 158 -1.31 19.80 -11.07
CA ARG A 158 -1.71 20.47 -12.30
C ARG A 158 -3.22 20.45 -12.46
N VAL A 159 -3.82 21.62 -12.71
CA VAL A 159 -5.23 21.79 -13.09
C VAL A 159 -5.30 22.73 -14.29
N GLY A 160 -5.61 22.19 -15.47
CA GLY A 160 -5.45 22.90 -16.74
C GLY A 160 -4.01 23.39 -16.92
N ASP A 161 -3.83 24.69 -17.12
CA ASP A 161 -2.49 25.29 -17.27
C ASP A 161 -1.89 25.79 -15.96
N SER A 162 -2.54 25.52 -14.81
CA SER A 162 -2.11 26.00 -13.50
C SER A 162 -1.37 24.90 -12.74
N PHE A 163 -0.21 25.25 -12.18
CA PHE A 163 0.63 24.38 -11.36
C PHE A 163 0.75 24.94 -9.95
N SER A 164 0.74 24.08 -8.94
CA SER A 164 0.94 24.50 -7.55
C SER A 164 1.81 23.52 -6.80
N GLY A 165 2.87 24.03 -6.18
CA GLY A 165 3.82 23.26 -5.38
C GLY A 165 3.58 23.44 -3.89
N TYR A 166 3.68 22.35 -3.14
CA TYR A 166 3.45 22.32 -1.70
C TYR A 166 4.51 21.48 -1.00
N ILE A 167 4.73 21.78 0.28
CA ILE A 167 5.54 21.00 1.21
C ILE A 167 4.76 20.60 2.45
N SER A 168 5.16 19.51 3.09
CA SER A 168 4.58 19.04 4.35
C SER A 168 5.59 18.23 5.18
N GLU A 169 5.62 18.45 6.49
CA GLU A 169 6.42 17.64 7.43
C GLU A 169 5.79 16.27 7.70
N ASN A 170 4.46 16.19 7.64
CA ASN A 170 3.67 15.08 8.17
C ASN A 170 2.76 14.42 7.13
N GLY A 171 2.81 14.86 5.88
CA GLY A 171 1.98 14.36 4.77
C GLY A 171 0.49 14.70 4.84
N SER A 172 0.03 15.41 5.88
CA SER A 172 -1.39 15.74 6.08
C SER A 172 -1.67 17.25 6.07
N THR A 173 -0.74 18.06 6.59
CA THR A 173 -0.83 19.52 6.59
C THR A 173 0.11 20.08 5.53
N TRP A 174 -0.45 20.70 4.50
CA TRP A 174 0.29 21.16 3.33
C TRP A 174 0.40 22.68 3.29
N THR A 175 1.62 23.18 3.13
CA THR A 175 1.91 24.61 2.92
C THR A 175 2.26 24.83 1.46
N GLN A 176 1.56 25.75 0.79
CA GLN A 176 1.89 26.10 -0.59
C GLN A 176 3.19 26.91 -0.63
N VAL A 177 4.12 26.49 -1.49
CA VAL A 177 5.36 27.22 -1.76
C VAL A 177 5.13 28.27 -2.82
N ALA A 178 4.56 27.86 -3.97
CA ALA A 178 4.28 28.76 -5.09
C ALA A 178 3.26 28.16 -6.07
N SER A 179 2.91 28.95 -7.08
CA SER A 179 2.16 28.53 -8.25
C SER A 179 2.75 29.15 -9.51
N ALA A 180 2.62 28.46 -10.64
CA ALA A 180 2.95 28.97 -11.96
C ALA A 180 1.84 28.62 -12.96
N THR A 181 1.82 29.31 -14.10
CA THR A 181 0.89 29.04 -15.19
C THR A 181 1.65 28.85 -16.48
N GLY A 182 1.28 27.84 -17.29
CA GLY A 182 1.88 27.63 -18.61
C GLY A 182 1.39 26.34 -19.25
N ALA A 183 0.82 26.43 -20.44
CA ALA A 183 0.33 25.23 -21.14
C ALA A 183 1.49 24.30 -21.52
N LEU A 184 1.43 23.04 -21.08
CA LEU A 184 2.28 21.96 -21.59
C LEU A 184 1.54 21.22 -22.71
N THR A 185 2.26 20.83 -23.77
CA THR A 185 1.69 19.98 -24.81
C THR A 185 1.49 18.58 -24.25
N GLU A 186 0.32 17.99 -24.52
CA GLU A 186 0.02 16.60 -24.16
C GLU A 186 0.40 15.64 -25.32
N PRO A 187 0.84 14.41 -25.01
CA PRO A 187 1.13 13.91 -23.66
C PRO A 187 2.44 14.51 -23.11
N PHE A 188 2.52 14.58 -21.78
CA PHE A 188 3.71 14.99 -21.04
C PHE A 188 4.11 13.88 -20.06
N TYR A 189 5.17 14.10 -19.28
CA TYR A 189 5.69 13.12 -18.32
C TYR A 189 5.54 13.60 -16.89
N ILE A 190 5.18 12.69 -15.99
CA ILE A 190 5.19 12.92 -14.54
C ILE A 190 6.15 11.96 -13.86
N GLY A 191 6.74 12.37 -12.73
CA GLY A 191 7.55 11.46 -11.95
C GLY A 191 8.50 12.06 -10.93
N LEU A 192 9.54 11.29 -10.59
CA LEU A 192 10.56 11.60 -9.59
C LEU A 192 11.85 12.05 -10.28
N ALA A 193 12.35 13.22 -9.92
CA ALA A 193 13.57 13.78 -10.50
C ALA A 193 14.64 14.00 -9.43
N VAL A 194 15.88 13.61 -9.73
CA VAL A 194 17.03 13.76 -8.82
C VAL A 194 18.25 14.25 -9.59
N THR A 195 18.97 15.24 -9.04
CA THR A 195 20.27 15.70 -9.57
C THR A 195 21.28 15.89 -8.45
N SER A 196 22.55 15.58 -8.74
CA SER A 196 23.67 15.79 -7.83
C SER A 196 24.16 17.24 -7.79
N HIS A 197 23.72 18.08 -8.73
CA HIS A 197 24.23 19.43 -8.93
C HIS A 197 25.76 19.48 -9.13
N GLU A 198 26.31 18.41 -9.68
CA GLU A 198 27.73 18.16 -9.86
C GLU A 198 27.92 17.14 -10.98
N THR A 199 28.95 17.29 -11.82
CA THR A 199 29.20 16.38 -12.95
C THR A 199 30.12 15.20 -12.62
N ALA A 200 30.78 15.23 -11.46
CA ALA A 200 31.78 14.24 -11.07
C ALA A 200 31.35 13.32 -9.91
N GLN A 201 30.18 13.54 -9.32
CA GLN A 201 29.73 12.81 -8.13
C GLN A 201 28.24 12.44 -8.24
N LEU A 202 27.89 11.22 -7.85
CA LEU A 202 26.50 10.78 -7.73
C LEU A 202 25.92 11.19 -6.37
N THR A 203 24.63 11.49 -6.36
CA THR A 203 23.80 11.57 -5.15
C THR A 203 22.74 10.47 -5.21
N THR A 204 22.26 10.03 -4.05
CA THR A 204 21.10 9.14 -3.97
C THR A 204 20.02 9.81 -3.14
N ALA A 205 18.80 9.86 -3.67
CA ALA A 205 17.62 10.25 -2.93
C ALA A 205 16.71 9.05 -2.74
N THR A 206 16.20 8.87 -1.52
CA THR A 206 15.19 7.84 -1.23
C THR A 206 13.83 8.51 -1.13
N PHE A 207 12.86 8.00 -1.86
CA PHE A 207 11.46 8.41 -1.76
C PHE A 207 10.63 7.30 -1.14
N ASP A 208 9.63 7.66 -0.34
CA ASP A 208 8.57 6.77 0.14
C ASP A 208 7.26 7.54 0.25
N ASN A 209 6.19 6.89 0.77
CA ASN A 209 4.86 7.48 0.90
C ASN A 209 4.41 8.17 -0.40
N LEU A 210 4.58 7.45 -1.51
CA LEU A 210 4.18 7.91 -2.84
C LEU A 210 2.65 7.99 -2.93
N GLY A 211 2.13 9.01 -3.61
CA GLY A 211 0.69 9.24 -3.68
C GLY A 211 0.25 10.08 -4.87
N GLY A 212 -1.06 10.33 -4.93
CA GLY A 212 -1.70 10.90 -6.11
C GLY A 212 -1.52 9.97 -7.31
N ASP A 213 -0.96 10.49 -8.39
CA ASP A 213 -0.67 9.77 -9.63
C ASP A 213 0.73 9.16 -9.65
N ILE A 214 1.58 9.44 -8.65
CA ILE A 214 2.81 8.67 -8.40
C ILE A 214 2.44 7.43 -7.58
N LYS A 215 1.88 6.44 -8.25
CA LYS A 215 1.69 5.10 -7.72
C LYS A 215 2.54 4.14 -8.53
N LEU A 216 3.56 3.59 -7.90
CA LEU A 216 4.30 2.45 -8.44
C LEU A 216 3.45 1.21 -8.17
N PRO A 217 3.28 0.31 -9.15
CA PRO A 217 2.47 -0.88 -8.96
C PRO A 217 2.84 -1.68 -7.72
N ALA A 218 1.82 -2.12 -6.98
CA ALA A 218 1.97 -3.09 -5.91
C ALA A 218 1.84 -4.48 -6.54
N THR A 219 2.87 -5.33 -6.43
CA THR A 219 2.81 -6.68 -7.01
C THR A 219 2.23 -7.71 -6.03
N TRP A 220 1.81 -7.29 -4.84
CA TRP A 220 1.37 -8.15 -3.75
C TRP A 220 0.01 -7.70 -3.17
N PRO A 221 -0.67 -8.58 -2.40
CA PRO A 221 -1.91 -8.27 -1.70
C PRO A 221 -1.79 -7.15 -0.67
N THR A 222 -2.80 -6.29 -0.61
CA THR A 222 -2.90 -5.13 0.31
C THR A 222 -4.31 -5.00 0.88
N GLU A 223 -4.51 -4.04 1.80
CA GLU A 223 -5.82 -3.66 2.36
C GLU A 223 -6.65 -4.86 2.85
N PRO A 224 -6.13 -5.64 3.83
CA PRO A 224 -6.86 -6.78 4.38
C PRO A 224 -8.13 -6.33 5.11
N ASN A 225 -9.16 -7.16 5.05
CA ASN A 225 -10.29 -7.14 5.96
C ASN A 225 -10.55 -8.60 6.43
N PRO A 226 -10.58 -8.90 7.74
CA PRO A 226 -10.37 -7.99 8.87
C PRO A 226 -9.04 -7.21 8.78
N VAL A 227 -9.06 -5.94 9.22
CA VAL A 227 -7.86 -5.11 9.17
C VAL A 227 -6.78 -5.71 10.06
N ASN A 228 -5.51 -5.46 9.72
CA ASN A 228 -4.42 -6.04 10.50
C ASN A 228 -4.50 -5.63 11.99
N HIS A 229 -4.43 -6.61 12.88
CA HIS A 229 -4.63 -6.53 14.33
C HIS A 229 -6.07 -6.25 14.79
N GLU A 230 -7.07 -6.45 13.95
CA GLU A 230 -8.47 -6.24 14.33
C GLU A 230 -8.88 -7.17 15.48
N GLN A 231 -9.70 -6.65 16.40
CA GLN A 231 -10.20 -7.37 17.56
C GLN A 231 -11.71 -7.54 17.48
N ASP A 232 -12.22 -8.55 18.20
CA ASP A 232 -13.64 -8.86 18.28
C ASP A 232 -14.30 -9.11 16.92
N VAL A 233 -13.56 -9.75 16.01
CA VAL A 233 -14.05 -10.14 14.69
C VAL A 233 -15.07 -11.28 14.81
N PRO A 234 -16.27 -11.17 14.23
CA PRO A 234 -17.23 -12.27 14.22
C PRO A 234 -16.66 -13.51 13.52
N VAL A 235 -16.99 -14.71 14.02
CA VAL A 235 -16.41 -15.98 13.51
C VAL A 235 -16.88 -16.35 12.10
N GLU A 236 -17.91 -15.67 11.61
CA GLU A 236 -18.47 -15.78 10.26
C GLU A 236 -17.88 -14.76 9.27
N THR A 237 -16.84 -14.02 9.68
CA THR A 237 -16.25 -12.97 8.84
C THR A 237 -15.39 -13.57 7.72
N ASN A 238 -15.74 -13.24 6.48
CA ASN A 238 -14.92 -13.55 5.32
C ASN A 238 -13.68 -12.67 5.27
N LEU A 239 -12.56 -13.25 4.84
CA LEU A 239 -11.33 -12.53 4.56
C LEU A 239 -11.44 -11.90 3.18
N THR A 240 -11.14 -10.62 3.04
CA THR A 240 -11.06 -9.92 1.75
C THR A 240 -9.79 -9.09 1.66
N TRP A 241 -9.28 -8.89 0.45
CA TRP A 241 -8.06 -8.11 0.21
C TRP A 241 -8.12 -7.38 -1.14
N THR A 242 -7.24 -6.40 -1.31
CA THR A 242 -6.94 -5.79 -2.61
C THR A 242 -5.78 -6.54 -3.24
N ARG A 243 -5.98 -7.10 -4.44
CA ARG A 243 -4.94 -7.79 -5.22
C ARG A 243 -3.85 -6.82 -5.69
N GLY A 244 -2.64 -7.34 -5.87
CA GLY A 244 -1.59 -6.66 -6.62
C GLY A 244 -1.97 -6.48 -8.10
N ASP A 245 -1.40 -5.45 -8.72
CA ASP A 245 -1.77 -4.95 -10.06
C ASP A 245 -1.58 -5.97 -11.20
N TYR A 246 -0.80 -7.03 -10.96
CA TYR A 246 -0.49 -8.07 -11.95
C TYR A 246 -1.02 -9.45 -11.56
N CYS A 247 -1.81 -9.55 -10.50
CA CYS A 247 -2.32 -10.83 -10.02
C CYS A 247 -3.24 -11.49 -11.07
N ILE A 248 -2.97 -12.75 -11.37
CA ILE A 248 -3.85 -13.63 -12.14
C ILE A 248 -4.54 -14.68 -11.26
N GLN A 249 -3.99 -14.95 -10.07
CA GLN A 249 -4.47 -15.96 -9.15
C GLN A 249 -3.91 -15.73 -7.74
N ASP A 250 -4.74 -15.95 -6.72
CA ASP A 250 -4.37 -15.87 -5.31
C ASP A 250 -4.29 -17.27 -4.68
N GLU A 251 -3.37 -17.45 -3.74
CA GLU A 251 -3.38 -18.56 -2.79
C GLU A 251 -3.45 -18.00 -1.35
N VAL A 252 -4.40 -18.50 -0.56
CA VAL A 252 -4.62 -18.04 0.81
C VAL A 252 -3.97 -19.00 1.78
N PHE A 253 -3.22 -18.46 2.74
CA PHE A 253 -2.60 -19.18 3.83
C PHE A 253 -3.22 -18.74 5.15
N PHE A 254 -3.59 -19.68 6.03
CA PHE A 254 -4.34 -19.39 7.25
C PHE A 254 -3.93 -20.31 8.41
N GLY A 255 -3.95 -19.81 9.64
CA GLY A 255 -3.58 -20.59 10.83
C GLY A 255 -3.56 -19.79 12.13
N THR A 256 -3.07 -20.41 13.21
CA THR A 256 -2.92 -19.80 14.54
C THR A 256 -1.46 -19.54 14.95
N ASP A 257 -0.51 -19.94 14.10
CA ASP A 257 0.92 -19.68 14.25
C ASP A 257 1.40 -18.89 13.03
N PRO A 258 1.87 -17.64 13.20
CA PRO A 258 2.31 -16.79 12.10
C PRO A 258 3.53 -17.35 11.35
N LEU A 259 4.28 -18.29 11.94
CA LEU A 259 5.46 -18.90 11.33
C LEU A 259 5.16 -20.23 10.62
N ALA A 260 3.91 -20.72 10.70
CA ALA A 260 3.52 -22.03 10.20
C ALA A 260 2.15 -22.02 9.52
N LEU A 261 1.88 -20.99 8.70
CA LEU A 261 0.67 -20.93 7.89
C LEU A 261 0.67 -22.01 6.80
N LEU A 262 -0.51 -22.56 6.52
CA LEU A 262 -0.71 -23.58 5.49
C LEU A 262 -1.70 -23.05 4.44
N PRO A 263 -1.57 -23.47 3.17
CA PRO A 263 -2.51 -23.08 2.13
C PRO A 263 -3.90 -23.67 2.44
N VAL A 264 -4.93 -22.85 2.25
CA VAL A 264 -6.33 -23.20 2.50
C VAL A 264 -7.17 -22.94 1.26
N GLY A 265 -8.05 -23.90 0.95
CA GLY A 265 -8.87 -23.85 -0.26
C GLY A 265 -8.08 -24.04 -1.57
N PRO A 266 -8.78 -24.05 -2.72
CA PRO A 266 -8.14 -24.00 -4.02
C PRO A 266 -7.67 -22.57 -4.35
N PRO A 267 -6.68 -22.41 -5.25
CA PRO A 267 -6.28 -21.09 -5.74
C PRO A 267 -7.45 -20.32 -6.38
N ILE A 268 -7.54 -19.02 -6.11
CA ILE A 268 -8.65 -18.15 -6.49
C ILE A 268 -8.25 -17.35 -7.74
N PRO A 269 -8.89 -17.55 -8.90
CA PRO A 269 -8.56 -16.77 -10.10
C PRO A 269 -8.87 -15.28 -9.92
N ALA A 270 -8.08 -14.38 -10.51
CA ALA A 270 -8.31 -12.94 -10.46
C ALA A 270 -9.65 -12.48 -11.06
N THR A 271 -10.32 -13.35 -11.83
CA THR A 271 -11.69 -13.15 -12.33
C THR A 271 -12.79 -13.39 -11.29
N SER A 272 -12.44 -13.92 -10.12
CA SER A 272 -13.33 -14.12 -8.97
C SER A 272 -13.15 -12.99 -7.94
N PRO A 273 -14.10 -12.77 -7.02
CA PRO A 273 -13.88 -11.88 -5.88
C PRO A 273 -12.59 -12.23 -5.11
N ALA A 274 -11.89 -11.23 -4.60
CA ALA A 274 -10.73 -11.39 -3.72
C ALA A 274 -11.23 -11.64 -2.29
N GLU A 275 -11.77 -12.84 -2.08
CA GLU A 275 -12.50 -13.22 -0.88
C GLU A 275 -12.28 -14.70 -0.55
N PHE A 276 -12.17 -15.00 0.74
CA PHE A 276 -12.05 -16.35 1.27
C PHE A 276 -12.84 -16.49 2.57
N ASP A 277 -13.76 -17.45 2.60
CA ASP A 277 -14.43 -17.89 3.82
C ASP A 277 -13.54 -18.92 4.53
N PRO A 278 -12.99 -18.64 5.72
CA PRO A 278 -12.14 -19.60 6.43
C PRO A 278 -12.91 -20.80 7.00
N GLY A 279 -14.24 -20.81 6.88
CA GLY A 279 -15.10 -21.93 7.19
C GLY A 279 -15.57 -21.95 8.64
N ASP A 280 -16.85 -21.65 8.83
CA ASP A 280 -17.67 -22.29 9.86
C ASP A 280 -17.70 -23.81 9.59
N PRO A 281 -17.25 -24.69 10.51
CA PRO A 281 -17.13 -24.48 11.96
C PRO A 281 -15.72 -24.38 12.55
N ASP A 282 -14.66 -24.20 11.74
CA ASP A 282 -13.29 -24.39 12.20
C ASP A 282 -12.61 -23.12 12.77
N ILE A 283 -13.25 -21.95 12.64
CA ILE A 283 -12.82 -20.72 13.33
C ILE A 283 -13.48 -20.63 14.71
N VAL A 284 -12.68 -20.61 15.78
CA VAL A 284 -13.18 -20.58 17.15
C VAL A 284 -13.10 -19.19 17.76
N ALA A 285 -14.09 -18.87 18.61
CA ALA A 285 -14.10 -17.64 19.40
C ALA A 285 -12.88 -17.53 20.35
N SER A 286 -12.54 -16.31 20.75
CA SER A 286 -11.39 -16.01 21.63
C SER A 286 -10.03 -16.51 21.10
N THR A 287 -9.84 -16.51 19.78
CA THR A 287 -8.61 -17.02 19.16
C THR A 287 -8.05 -16.00 18.19
N THR A 288 -6.74 -15.85 18.21
CA THR A 288 -6.01 -15.03 17.23
C THR A 288 -5.62 -15.90 16.06
N TYR A 289 -6.02 -15.47 14.87
CA TYR A 289 -5.68 -16.10 13.60
C TYR A 289 -4.77 -15.20 12.80
N TYR A 290 -3.91 -15.85 12.04
CA TYR A 290 -2.94 -15.23 11.14
C TYR A 290 -3.21 -15.72 9.73
N TRP A 291 -3.06 -14.83 8.76
CA TRP A 291 -3.31 -15.16 7.37
C TRP A 291 -2.44 -14.33 6.44
N GLN A 292 -2.21 -14.88 5.26
CA GLN A 292 -1.40 -14.27 4.21
C GLN A 292 -2.02 -14.65 2.88
N VAL A 293 -1.94 -13.73 1.92
CA VAL A 293 -2.27 -14.03 0.52
C VAL A 293 -1.00 -13.98 -0.30
N VAL A 294 -0.85 -14.92 -1.22
CA VAL A 294 0.23 -14.96 -2.20
C VAL A 294 -0.38 -14.79 -3.58
N ASP A 295 -0.11 -13.64 -4.21
CA ASP A 295 -0.53 -13.38 -5.59
C ASP A 295 0.43 -14.05 -6.55
N THR A 296 -0.08 -14.64 -7.62
CA THR A 296 0.73 -15.12 -8.74
C THR A 296 0.52 -14.21 -9.93
N ASP A 297 1.61 -13.73 -10.54
CA ASP A 297 1.53 -12.87 -11.73
C ASP A 297 1.37 -13.65 -13.04
N GLY A 298 1.17 -12.94 -14.15
CA GLY A 298 1.03 -13.52 -15.50
C GLY A 298 2.24 -14.35 -15.98
N ASN A 299 3.40 -14.22 -15.33
CA ASN A 299 4.60 -15.02 -15.60
C ASN A 299 4.73 -16.24 -14.67
N GLY A 300 3.80 -16.42 -13.73
CA GLY A 300 3.82 -17.48 -12.74
C GLY A 300 4.73 -17.20 -11.54
N VAL A 301 5.14 -15.94 -11.32
CA VAL A 301 5.97 -15.56 -10.17
C VAL A 301 5.06 -15.29 -8.96
N PRO A 302 5.32 -15.93 -7.80
CA PRO A 302 4.58 -15.65 -6.57
C PRO A 302 5.10 -14.37 -5.89
N HIS A 303 4.16 -13.55 -5.42
CA HIS A 303 4.36 -12.31 -4.70
C HIS A 303 3.65 -12.40 -3.35
N PRO A 304 4.36 -12.87 -2.30
CA PRO A 304 3.78 -13.00 -0.97
C PRO A 304 3.46 -11.63 -0.38
N GLY A 305 2.23 -11.43 0.06
CA GLY A 305 1.82 -10.26 0.84
C GLY A 305 2.34 -10.30 2.28
N ALA A 306 1.94 -9.31 3.08
CA ALA A 306 2.22 -9.34 4.50
C ALA A 306 1.42 -10.45 5.23
N VAL A 307 1.92 -10.87 6.39
CA VAL A 307 1.15 -11.71 7.31
C VAL A 307 0.30 -10.77 8.16
N TRP A 308 -1.03 -10.92 8.07
CA TRP A 308 -2.00 -10.17 8.84
C TRP A 308 -2.58 -11.03 9.96
N ASP A 309 -3.07 -10.39 11.03
CA ASP A 309 -3.79 -11.08 12.09
C ASP A 309 -5.07 -10.38 12.51
N PHE A 310 -5.96 -11.17 13.12
CA PHE A 310 -7.12 -10.68 13.83
C PHE A 310 -7.46 -11.60 15.00
N SER A 311 -8.24 -11.11 15.95
CA SER A 311 -8.79 -11.92 17.04
C SER A 311 -10.31 -12.00 16.97
N THR A 312 -10.83 -13.21 17.09
CA THR A 312 -12.26 -13.45 17.08
C THR A 312 -12.91 -13.00 18.38
N ILE A 313 -14.20 -12.65 18.30
CA ILE A 313 -15.04 -12.28 19.46
C ILE A 313 -14.75 -13.17 20.67
N SER A 314 -14.55 -12.54 21.83
CA SER A 314 -14.37 -13.30 23.06
C SER A 314 -15.68 -14.05 23.39
N GLY A 315 -15.62 -15.38 23.45
CA GLY A 315 -16.74 -16.26 23.80
C GLY A 315 -17.21 -16.13 25.26
N LYS A 316 -16.84 -15.06 25.97
CA LYS A 316 -17.28 -14.81 27.35
C LYS A 316 -18.31 -13.69 27.38
N THR A 317 -19.59 -14.06 27.38
CA THR A 317 -20.52 -13.33 28.23
C THR A 317 -20.16 -13.67 29.68
N SER A 318 -19.74 -12.68 30.47
CA SER A 318 -19.58 -12.86 31.91
C SER A 318 -20.89 -12.48 32.61
N GLY A 319 -21.56 -13.49 33.19
CA GLY A 319 -22.70 -13.31 34.10
C GLY A 319 -24.11 -13.30 33.49
N PRO A 320 -24.54 -14.22 32.61
CA PRO A 320 -25.96 -14.37 32.32
C PRO A 320 -26.70 -14.87 33.57
N GLN A 321 -27.76 -14.16 33.96
CA GLN A 321 -28.71 -14.61 34.98
C GLN A 321 -30.10 -14.76 34.34
N PRO A 322 -30.66 -16.00 34.28
CA PRO A 322 -30.05 -17.27 34.71
C PRO A 322 -29.04 -17.84 33.70
N PHE A 323 -28.18 -18.76 34.16
CA PHE A 323 -27.15 -19.43 33.34
C PHE A 323 -27.74 -20.41 32.33
N ASP A 324 -27.00 -20.65 31.25
CA ASP A 324 -27.39 -21.54 30.17
C ASP A 324 -27.54 -23.01 30.63
N GLY A 325 -28.59 -23.68 30.15
CA GLY A 325 -28.95 -25.05 30.56
C GLY A 325 -29.66 -25.18 31.91
N LYS A 326 -29.96 -24.07 32.61
CA LYS A 326 -30.90 -24.13 33.75
C LYS A 326 -32.35 -24.17 33.26
N VAL A 327 -33.05 -25.25 33.58
CA VAL A 327 -34.51 -25.24 33.63
C VAL A 327 -34.93 -24.32 34.77
N VAL A 328 -35.44 -23.12 34.45
CA VAL A 328 -36.22 -22.35 35.42
C VAL A 328 -37.62 -22.94 35.44
N ALA A 329 -37.81 -23.95 36.28
CA ALA A 329 -39.16 -24.39 36.63
C ALA A 329 -39.80 -23.29 37.50
N GLY A 330 -40.47 -22.36 36.85
CA GLY A 330 -41.13 -21.25 37.51
C GLY A 330 -42.21 -20.67 36.62
N ILE A 331 -43.45 -21.07 36.89
CA ILE A 331 -44.62 -20.31 36.46
C ILE A 331 -44.51 -18.95 37.15
N LEU A 332 -44.22 -17.87 36.41
CA LEU A 332 -44.33 -16.52 36.94
C LEU A 332 -45.80 -16.13 36.97
N GLN A 333 -46.44 -16.32 38.12
CA GLN A 333 -47.77 -15.77 38.37
C GLN A 333 -47.63 -14.26 38.52
N SER A 334 -48.08 -13.47 37.53
CA SER A 334 -48.34 -12.05 37.78
C SER A 334 -49.43 -11.98 38.86
N GLY A 335 -49.19 -11.22 39.93
CA GLY A 335 -49.84 -11.37 41.24
C GLY A 335 -51.37 -11.22 41.32
N THR A 336 -52.09 -11.16 40.20
CA THR A 336 -53.56 -11.05 40.18
C THR A 336 -54.26 -11.78 39.00
N GLY A 337 -53.64 -12.74 38.31
CA GLY A 337 -54.36 -13.49 37.25
C GLY A 337 -53.69 -14.79 36.77
N ASN A 338 -54.50 -15.71 36.21
CA ASN A 338 -54.10 -17.04 35.70
C ASN A 338 -53.35 -16.98 34.35
N LEU A 339 -52.54 -15.96 34.11
CA LEU A 339 -51.73 -15.87 32.88
C LEU A 339 -50.46 -16.71 33.04
N TYR A 340 -50.33 -17.72 32.19
CA TYR A 340 -49.14 -18.58 32.06
C TYR A 340 -48.36 -18.10 30.82
N GLN A 341 -47.02 -18.06 30.87
CA GLN A 341 -46.16 -17.70 29.74
C GLN A 341 -45.09 -18.76 29.50
N SER A 342 -44.78 -19.03 28.24
CA SER A 342 -43.56 -19.75 27.82
C SER A 342 -42.66 -18.83 27.00
N LEU A 343 -41.35 -19.01 27.17
CA LEU A 343 -40.32 -18.45 26.28
C LEU A 343 -39.71 -19.60 25.50
N VAL A 344 -39.63 -19.46 24.18
CA VAL A 344 -38.94 -20.40 23.29
C VAL A 344 -37.65 -19.72 22.81
N PHE A 345 -36.55 -20.47 22.83
CA PHE A 345 -35.25 -20.02 22.35
C PHE A 345 -35.03 -20.56 20.93
N GLU A 346 -34.92 -19.68 19.96
CA GLU A 346 -34.56 -20.03 18.57
C GLU A 346 -33.06 -19.75 18.35
N PRO A 347 -32.33 -20.60 17.59
CA PRO A 347 -30.95 -20.30 17.21
C PRO A 347 -30.87 -19.08 16.28
N GLY A 348 -29.95 -18.17 16.54
CA GLY A 348 -29.67 -17.01 15.68
C GLY A 348 -28.24 -16.48 15.85
N PRO A 349 -27.70 -15.75 14.85
CA PRO A 349 -26.28 -15.39 14.76
C PRO A 349 -25.82 -14.34 15.78
N THR A 350 -26.74 -13.67 16.45
CA THR A 350 -26.50 -12.84 17.63
C THR A 350 -27.68 -13.04 18.58
N ASN A 351 -27.44 -12.99 19.89
CA ASN A 351 -28.41 -13.07 21.00
C ASN A 351 -29.92 -13.08 20.63
N VAL A 352 -30.56 -14.20 20.99
CA VAL A 352 -32.01 -14.49 21.06
C VAL A 352 -32.96 -13.30 20.84
N THR A 353 -33.73 -13.33 19.76
CA THR A 353 -34.97 -12.52 19.68
C THR A 353 -36.04 -13.25 20.50
N TYR A 354 -36.68 -12.57 21.45
CA TYR A 354 -37.67 -13.19 22.36
C TYR A 354 -39.09 -13.04 21.81
N VAL A 355 -39.78 -14.15 21.59
CA VAL A 355 -41.23 -14.15 21.36
C VAL A 355 -41.89 -14.83 22.56
N GLY A 356 -42.66 -14.07 23.34
CA GLY A 356 -43.43 -14.59 24.46
C GLY A 356 -44.87 -14.90 24.05
N TYR A 357 -45.39 -16.06 24.48
CA TYR A 357 -46.82 -16.39 24.37
C TYR A 357 -47.45 -16.44 25.75
N GLY A 358 -48.57 -15.75 25.95
CA GLY A 358 -49.34 -15.75 27.19
C GLY A 358 -50.74 -16.31 27.01
N SER A 359 -51.20 -17.17 27.93
CA SER A 359 -52.55 -17.75 27.91
C SER A 359 -53.11 -17.91 29.33
N GLU A 360 -54.43 -17.79 29.48
CA GLU A 360 -55.11 -18.03 30.76
C GLU A 360 -55.32 -19.53 31.07
N VAL A 361 -55.01 -20.39 30.10
CA VAL A 361 -55.24 -21.84 30.17
C VAL A 361 -53.90 -22.56 30.22
N TYR A 362 -53.62 -23.24 31.34
CA TYR A 362 -52.34 -23.90 31.62
C TYR A 362 -51.91 -24.91 30.54
N ASN A 363 -52.85 -25.74 30.06
CA ASN A 363 -52.57 -26.74 29.03
C ASN A 363 -52.22 -26.11 27.66
N ASP A 364 -52.69 -24.89 27.39
CA ASP A 364 -52.45 -24.18 26.13
C ASP A 364 -50.99 -23.68 26.02
N VAL A 365 -50.38 -23.38 27.18
CA VAL A 365 -48.95 -23.02 27.29
C VAL A 365 -48.06 -24.26 27.25
N LEU A 366 -48.49 -25.36 27.89
CA LEU A 366 -47.77 -26.65 27.85
C LEU A 366 -47.65 -27.21 26.43
N THR A 367 -48.74 -27.19 25.65
CA THR A 367 -48.76 -27.76 24.29
C THR A 367 -47.90 -26.98 23.29
N ARG A 368 -47.45 -25.76 23.63
CA ARG A 368 -46.57 -24.92 22.80
C ARG A 368 -45.13 -24.86 23.28
N ALA A 369 -44.83 -25.43 24.44
CA ALA A 369 -43.49 -25.48 25.03
C ALA A 369 -42.78 -26.81 24.75
N GLU A 370 -43.50 -27.82 24.27
CA GLU A 370 -42.99 -29.02 23.59
C GLU A 370 -42.79 -28.74 22.10
#